data_AF-A0A2D6X6L7-F1
#
_entry.id   AF-A0A2D6X6L7-F1
#
_cell.length_a   1.000
_cell.length_b   1.000
_cell.length_c   1.000
_cell.angle_alpha   90.00
_cell.angle_beta   90.00
_cell.angle_gamma   90.00
#
_symmetry.space_group_name_H-M   'P 1'
#
loop_
_entity.id
_entity.type
_entity.pdbx_description
1 polymer ?
#
loop_
_entity_poly.entity_id
_entity_poly.type
_entity_poly.pdbx_seq_one_letter_code
_entity_poly.pdbx_strand_id
1 'polypeptide(L)'
;DAVRSLFGRDSYNKCWGTGEVEWKDGHTTTEEETAQINTEYDRLQAEYDTQDYARKRKAEYPTIQELVVALYDEDDKAAIDAKRAEVKAKYSKP
;
A
#
# COMPACT_ATOMS: atom_id res chain seq x y z
N ASP A 1 10.33 3.94 -2.05
CA ASP A 1 10.86 3.38 -3.31
C ASP A 1 11.99 2.42 -2.98
N ALA A 2 12.28 1.46 -3.85
CA ALA A 2 13.25 0.38 -3.59
C ALA A 2 14.67 0.92 -3.34
N VAL A 3 15.10 1.94 -4.07
CA VAL A 3 16.41 2.58 -3.92
C VAL A 3 16.56 3.18 -2.51
N ARG A 4 15.55 3.91 -2.02
CA ARG A 4 15.55 4.40 -0.63
C ARG A 4 15.63 3.29 0.41
N SER A 5 14.96 2.16 0.16
CA SER A 5 14.93 1.02 1.08
C SER A 5 16.31 0.38 1.23
N LEU A 6 17.03 0.21 0.10
CA LEU A 6 18.34 -0.45 0.05
C LEU A 6 19.49 0.48 0.42
N PHE A 7 19.54 1.66 -0.19
CA PHE A 7 20.72 2.55 -0.14
C PHE A 7 20.50 3.76 0.76
N GLY A 8 19.28 4.01 1.23
CA GLY A 8 18.93 5.17 2.03
C GLY A 8 18.65 6.42 1.20
N ARG A 9 17.91 7.37 1.79
CA ARG A 9 17.48 8.61 1.12
C ARG A 9 18.65 9.51 0.71
N ASP A 10 19.78 9.41 1.42
CA ASP A 10 20.89 10.33 1.22
C ASP A 10 21.86 9.92 0.11
N SER A 11 21.71 8.72 -0.45
CA SER A 11 22.62 8.15 -1.45
C SER A 11 22.31 8.59 -2.88
N TYR A 12 21.09 9.02 -3.17
CA TYR A 12 20.65 9.39 -4.51
C TYR A 12 19.88 10.71 -4.52
N ASN A 13 19.90 11.42 -5.66
CA ASN A 13 19.11 12.63 -5.89
C ASN A 13 17.70 12.27 -6.36
N LYS A 14 17.61 11.34 -7.32
CA LYS A 14 16.35 10.94 -7.95
C LYS A 14 16.40 9.50 -8.43
N CYS A 15 15.28 8.80 -8.31
CA CYS A 15 15.05 7.52 -8.96
C CYS A 15 13.80 7.67 -9.85
N TRP A 16 13.83 7.11 -11.05
CA TRP A 16 12.70 7.11 -11.97
C TRP A 16 11.94 5.79 -11.91
N GLY A 17 10.65 5.82 -12.28
CA GLY A 17 9.84 4.60 -12.41
C GLY A 17 10.29 3.66 -13.53
N THR A 18 11.27 4.07 -14.34
CA THR A 18 11.94 3.29 -15.37
C THR A 18 13.14 2.49 -14.85
N GLY A 19 13.53 2.66 -13.58
CA GLY A 19 14.68 1.97 -12.96
C GLY A 19 16.00 2.75 -13.00
N GLU A 20 16.04 3.90 -13.67
CA GLU A 20 17.21 4.78 -13.67
C GLU A 20 17.38 5.46 -12.29
N VAL A 21 18.62 5.68 -11.87
CA VAL A 21 18.98 6.33 -10.61
C VAL A 21 20.06 7.38 -10.85
N GLU A 22 19.84 8.58 -10.34
CA GLU A 22 20.82 9.65 -10.28
C GLU A 22 21.47 9.65 -8.89
N TRP A 23 22.68 9.08 -8.79
CA TRP A 23 23.44 8.96 -7.55
C TRP A 23 24.13 10.27 -7.17
N LYS A 24 24.25 10.54 -5.87
CA LYS A 24 24.86 11.81 -5.40
C LYS A 24 26.38 11.87 -5.56
N ASP A 25 27.03 10.72 -5.48
CA ASP A 25 28.47 10.56 -5.69
C ASP A 25 28.84 10.43 -7.18
N GLY A 26 27.85 10.40 -8.07
CA GLY A 26 28.02 10.39 -9.51
C GLY A 26 28.38 9.03 -10.12
N HIS A 27 28.31 7.91 -9.37
CA HIS A 27 28.48 6.59 -9.98
C HIS A 27 27.26 6.23 -10.85
N THR A 28 27.43 5.23 -11.70
CA THR A 28 26.36 4.62 -12.49
C THR A 28 25.92 3.33 -11.84
N THR A 29 24.61 3.07 -11.80
CA THR A 29 24.06 1.81 -11.25
C THR A 29 24.71 0.60 -11.91
N THR A 30 25.23 -0.33 -11.11
CA THR A 30 25.79 -1.59 -11.62
C THR A 30 24.70 -2.61 -11.95
N GLU A 31 25.06 -3.70 -12.64
CA GLU A 31 24.13 -4.81 -12.89
C GLU A 31 23.67 -5.47 -11.58
N GLU A 32 24.58 -5.62 -10.62
CA GLU A 32 24.25 -6.17 -9.29
C GLU A 32 23.29 -5.26 -8.52
N GLU A 33 23.52 -3.95 -8.51
CA GLU A 33 22.63 -2.98 -7.87
C GLU A 33 21.25 -2.98 -8.55
N THR A 34 21.22 -3.07 -9.88
CA THR A 34 19.97 -3.20 -10.64
C THR A 34 19.20 -4.45 -10.21
N ALA A 35 19.87 -5.59 -10.07
CA ALA A 35 19.24 -6.83 -9.61
C ALA A 35 18.70 -6.71 -8.17
N GLN A 36 19.43 -6.05 -7.27
CA GLN A 36 18.97 -5.79 -5.90
C GLN A 36 17.74 -4.86 -5.87
N ILE A 37 17.78 -3.76 -6.64
CA ILE A 37 16.68 -2.79 -6.75
C ILE A 37 15.42 -3.48 -7.26
N ASN A 38 15.51 -4.30 -8.31
CA ASN A 38 14.37 -5.03 -8.86
C ASN A 38 13.80 -6.04 -7.85
N THR A 39 14.67 -6.78 -7.16
CA THR A 39 14.23 -7.72 -6.10
C THR A 39 13.49 -7.01 -4.98
N GLU A 40 13.99 -5.88 -4.52
CA GLU A 40 13.33 -5.09 -3.47
C GLU A 40 12.04 -4.43 -3.98
N TYR A 41 12.01 -3.99 -5.24
CA TYR A 41 10.80 -3.51 -5.88
C TYR A 41 9.72 -4.59 -5.89
N ASP A 42 10.04 -5.80 -6.33
CA ASP A 42 9.10 -6.93 -6.35
C ASP A 42 8.61 -7.28 -4.95
N ARG A 43 9.50 -7.25 -3.94
CA ARG A 43 9.12 -7.44 -2.54
C ARG A 43 8.12 -6.38 -2.07
N LEU A 44 8.40 -5.11 -2.33
CA LEU A 44 7.52 -4.00 -1.95
C LEU A 44 6.20 -4.03 -2.71
N GLN A 45 6.22 -4.44 -3.98
CA GLN A 45 5.02 -4.61 -4.80
C GLN A 45 4.16 -5.75 -4.25
N ALA A 46 4.76 -6.90 -3.94
CA ALA A 46 4.05 -8.01 -3.30
C ALA A 46 3.45 -7.59 -1.95
N GLU A 47 4.20 -6.88 -1.11
CA GLU A 47 3.67 -6.34 0.16
C GLU A 47 2.51 -5.37 -0.08
N TYR A 48 2.63 -4.47 -1.05
CA TYR A 48 1.54 -3.59 -1.45
C TYR A 48 0.32 -4.38 -1.90
N ASP A 49 0.48 -5.41 -2.72
CA ASP A 49 -0.62 -6.21 -3.27
C ASP A 49 -1.29 -7.07 -2.20
N THR A 50 -0.55 -7.61 -1.23
CA THR A 50 -1.14 -8.34 -0.09
C THR A 50 -2.06 -7.45 0.77
N GLN A 51 -1.84 -6.14 0.78
CA GLN A 51 -2.66 -5.16 1.52
C GLN A 51 -3.80 -4.57 0.67
N ASP A 52 -3.95 -4.99 -0.58
CA ASP A 52 -4.95 -4.45 -1.50
C ASP A 52 -6.38 -4.61 -0.98
N TYR A 53 -6.70 -5.76 -0.39
CA TYR A 53 -8.00 -6.00 0.25
C TYR A 53 -8.28 -4.96 1.35
N ALA A 54 -7.27 -4.58 2.14
CA ALA A 54 -7.44 -3.65 3.26
C ALA A 54 -7.68 -2.22 2.75
N ARG A 55 -6.95 -1.80 1.71
CA ARG A 55 -7.17 -0.50 1.06
C ARG A 55 -8.56 -0.40 0.45
N LYS A 56 -8.98 -1.43 -0.29
CA LYS A 56 -10.31 -1.49 -0.91
C LYS A 56 -11.43 -1.49 0.13
N ARG A 57 -11.29 -2.26 1.22
CA ARG A 57 -12.22 -2.20 2.35
C ARG A 57 -12.30 -0.80 2.95
N LYS A 58 -11.17 -0.14 3.21
CA LYS A 58 -11.14 1.21 3.80
C LYS A 58 -11.89 2.23 2.94
N ALA A 59 -11.85 2.11 1.62
CA ALA A 59 -12.55 3.00 0.71
C ALA A 59 -14.09 2.84 0.75
N GLU A 60 -14.59 1.61 0.94
CA GLU A 60 -16.03 1.32 0.95
C GLU A 60 -16.62 1.13 2.36
N TYR A 61 -15.77 1.10 3.39
CA TYR A 61 -16.21 0.94 4.76
C TYR A 61 -17.06 2.13 5.22
N PRO A 62 -18.05 1.91 6.11
CA PRO A 62 -18.73 3.00 6.77
C PRO A 62 -17.76 3.96 7.46
N THR A 63 -18.08 5.24 7.39
CA THR A 63 -17.37 6.33 8.06
C THR A 63 -17.52 6.24 9.58
N ILE A 64 -16.64 6.92 10.31
CA ILE A 64 -16.72 7.00 11.78
C ILE A 64 -18.07 7.60 12.22
N GLN A 65 -18.61 8.58 11.49
CA GLN A 65 -19.88 9.20 11.84
C GLN A 65 -21.06 8.21 11.70
N GLU A 66 -21.12 7.46 10.59
CA GLU A 66 -22.10 6.38 10.41
C GLU A 66 -21.99 5.33 11.53
N LEU A 67 -20.77 4.96 11.91
CA LEU A 67 -20.53 4.03 13.02
C LEU A 67 -21.00 4.57 14.37
N VAL A 68 -20.85 5.88 14.62
CA VAL A 68 -21.28 6.53 15.86
C VAL A 68 -22.80 6.63 15.93
N VAL A 69 -23.47 7.00 14.84
CA VAL A 69 -24.95 7.06 14.79
C VAL A 69 -25.54 5.67 15.07
N ALA A 70 -25.00 4.64 14.44
CA ALA A 70 -25.40 3.25 14.65
C ALA A 70 -25.17 2.70 16.07
N LEU A 71 -24.46 3.41 16.96
CA LEU A 71 -24.37 3.03 18.37
C LEU A 71 -25.66 3.35 19.16
N TYR A 72 -26.46 4.30 18.67
CA TYR A 72 -27.64 4.80 19.36
C TYR A 72 -28.96 4.42 18.69
N ASP A 73 -28.91 3.84 17.48
CA ASP A 73 -30.06 3.38 16.70
C ASP A 73 -29.85 1.92 16.25
N GLU A 74 -30.77 1.03 16.67
CA GLU A 74 -30.67 -0.41 16.38
C GLU A 74 -30.90 -0.75 14.90
N ASP A 75 -31.73 0.02 14.19
CA ASP A 75 -32.00 -0.18 12.76
C ASP A 75 -30.76 0.23 11.94
N ASP A 76 -30.14 1.35 12.28
CA ASP A 76 -28.87 1.79 11.68
C ASP A 76 -27.74 0.80 11.99
N LYS A 77 -27.73 0.19 13.18
CA LYS A 77 -26.75 -0.85 13.52
C LYS A 77 -26.84 -2.07 12.60
N ALA A 78 -28.04 -2.57 12.34
CA ALA A 78 -28.25 -3.72 11.46
C ALA A 78 -27.81 -3.42 10.02
N ALA A 79 -28.16 -2.23 9.51
CA ALA A 79 -27.76 -1.79 8.17
C ALA A 79 -26.23 -1.66 8.03
N ILE A 80 -25.56 -1.10 9.04
CA ILE A 80 -24.11 -0.94 9.06
C ILE A 80 -23.40 -2.29 9.13
N ASP A 81 -23.89 -3.22 9.94
CA ASP A 81 -23.29 -4.56 10.03
C ASP A 81 -23.45 -5.33 8.71
N ALA A 82 -24.59 -5.20 8.02
CA ALA A 82 -24.80 -5.75 6.68
C ALA A 82 -23.81 -5.16 5.65
N LYS A 83 -23.68 -3.83 5.59
CA LYS A 83 -22.72 -3.13 4.71
C LYS A 83 -21.28 -3.58 4.98
N ARG A 84 -20.89 -3.74 6.24
CA ARG A 84 -19.56 -4.26 6.62
C ARG A 84 -19.36 -5.70 6.18
N ALA A 85 -20.37 -6.55 6.30
CA ALA A 85 -20.30 -7.94 5.86
C ALA A 85 -20.12 -8.03 4.33
N GLU A 86 -20.88 -7.24 3.57
CA GLU A 86 -20.78 -7.16 2.11
C GLU A 86 -19.39 -6.70 1.66
N VAL A 87 -18.88 -5.59 2.22
CA VAL A 87 -17.54 -5.07 1.90
C VAL A 87 -16.45 -6.09 2.24
N LYS A 88 -16.62 -6.85 3.33
CA LYS A 88 -15.69 -7.92 3.69
C LYS A 88 -15.75 -9.11 2.74
N ALA A 89 -16.93 -9.49 2.27
CA ALA A 89 -17.12 -10.56 1.29
C ALA A 89 -16.51 -10.18 -0.06
N LYS A 90 -16.82 -8.97 -0.55
CA LYS A 90 -16.29 -8.39 -1.81
C LYS A 90 -14.77 -8.32 -1.83
N TYR A 91 -14.15 -7.95 -0.70
CA TYR A 91 -12.69 -7.86 -0.53
C TYR A 91 -12.23 -8.85 0.51
N SER A 92 -12.34 -10.14 0.21
CA SER A 92 -11.94 -11.20 1.13
C SER A 92 -10.45 -11.12 1.46
N LYS A 93 -10.08 -11.54 2.68
CA LYS A 93 -8.66 -11.64 3.04
C LYS A 93 -8.06 -12.76 2.17
N PRO A 94 -6.88 -12.54 1.56
CA PRO A 94 -6.14 -13.60 0.90
C PRO A 94 -5.72 -14.69 1.91
#